data_AF-A0A6G8U7J1-F1
#
_entry.id   AF-A0A6G8U7J1-F1
#
_cell.length_a   1.000
_cell.length_b   1.000
_cell.length_c   1.000
_cell.angle_alpha   90.00
_cell.angle_beta   90.00
_cell.angle_gamma   90.00
#
_symmetry.space_group_name_H-M   'P 1'
#
loop_
_entity.id
_entity.type
_entity.pdbx_description
1 polymer ?
#
loop_
_entity_poly.entity_id
_entity_poly.type
_entity_poly.pdbx_seq_one_letter_code
_entity_poly.pdbx_strand_id
1 'polypeptide(L)'
;MSVAATTSGSGFCAESLAEQILTPQPRDARTLAQARAAVIQAFGQTLSGTRAGLTKALLNTSGVAMADGASLVFGTERRTSAVDATLINATAAAAGSEASHGGMNAACIVTLFALCEERQTTGQEFLDALISGAKASVSLAPALSLAGDQFGPALLGGVAAATHVLGLSRPKIAAALLMTGMANVDSPATQGGPKSLMAGLSFRSGLLAALLAEAMDEASCAEVIGSEGEAISPQAADSSASEAAAFDLLAVQLPPEADLWDQFERQASVVLQRDQIAPLFERLETIDKVKDLATVSRLLQTRGAQAAPKKVVFAARGTHEPEETTWVP
;
A
#
# COMPACT_ATOMS: atom_id res chain seq x y z
N MET A 1 50.69 7.57 -28.86
CA MET A 1 49.78 6.46 -28.48
C MET A 1 49.64 6.48 -26.97
N SER A 2 48.56 7.08 -26.46
CA SER A 2 48.25 7.08 -25.03
C SER A 2 46.82 6.54 -24.92
N VAL A 3 46.69 5.35 -24.34
CA VAL A 3 45.43 4.66 -24.13
C VAL A 3 44.81 5.30 -22.90
N ALA A 4 43.82 6.16 -23.10
CA ALA A 4 43.01 6.68 -22.01
C ALA A 4 42.12 5.54 -21.49
N ALA A 5 42.41 5.09 -20.27
CA ALA A 5 41.53 4.23 -19.51
C ALA A 5 40.28 5.05 -19.15
N THR A 6 39.19 4.80 -19.87
CA THR A 6 37.85 5.21 -19.47
C THR A 6 37.48 4.41 -18.23
N THR A 7 37.64 5.02 -17.07
CA THR A 7 37.04 4.55 -15.82
C THR A 7 35.53 4.62 -15.98
N SER A 8 34.90 3.48 -16.24
CA SER A 8 33.46 3.29 -16.15
C SER A 8 33.00 3.68 -14.73
N GLY A 9 32.40 4.86 -14.60
CA GLY A 9 31.67 5.21 -13.39
C GLY A 9 30.61 4.15 -13.13
N SER A 10 30.46 3.72 -11.88
CA SER A 10 29.44 2.78 -11.44
C SER A 10 28.06 3.42 -11.61
N GLY A 11 27.50 3.30 -12.82
CA GLY A 11 26.21 3.85 -13.18
C GLY A 11 25.07 3.14 -12.46
N PHE A 12 24.04 3.92 -12.11
CA PHE A 12 22.72 3.41 -11.76
C PHE A 12 22.21 2.53 -12.91
N CYS A 13 22.05 1.23 -12.69
CA CYS A 13 21.54 0.30 -13.69
C CYS A 13 20.24 -0.32 -13.18
N ALA A 14 19.10 0.13 -13.74
CA ALA A 14 17.77 -0.39 -13.42
C ALA A 14 17.70 -1.92 -13.55
N GLU A 15 18.50 -2.49 -14.45
CA GLU A 15 18.61 -3.93 -14.60
C GLU A 15 19.33 -4.63 -13.44
N SER A 16 20.35 -4.01 -12.84
CA SER A 16 21.02 -4.55 -11.66
C SER A 16 20.11 -4.55 -10.44
N LEU A 17 19.17 -3.61 -10.37
CA LEU A 17 18.15 -3.52 -9.33
C LEU A 17 17.07 -4.58 -9.52
N ALA A 18 16.67 -4.81 -10.78
CA ALA A 18 15.77 -5.91 -11.12
C ALA A 18 16.33 -7.28 -10.71
N GLU A 19 17.63 -7.54 -10.90
CA GLU A 19 18.28 -8.77 -10.42
C GLU A 19 18.21 -8.92 -8.89
N GLN A 20 18.38 -7.83 -8.15
CA GLN A 20 18.25 -7.87 -6.68
C GLN A 20 16.83 -8.19 -6.24
N ILE A 21 15.82 -7.62 -6.91
CA ILE A 21 14.40 -7.87 -6.62
C ILE A 21 14.01 -9.33 -6.87
N LEU A 22 14.59 -9.95 -7.91
CA LEU A 22 14.36 -11.36 -8.25
C LEU A 22 15.06 -12.35 -7.32
N THR A 23 16.03 -11.90 -6.51
CA THR A 23 16.78 -12.79 -5.63
C THR A 23 15.90 -13.24 -4.44
N PRO A 24 15.67 -14.56 -4.25
CA PRO A 24 14.85 -15.08 -3.16
C PRO A 24 15.41 -14.69 -1.78
N GLN A 25 14.52 -14.33 -0.86
CA GLN A 25 14.91 -13.81 0.44
C GLN A 25 14.72 -14.82 1.57
N PRO A 26 15.68 -14.92 2.52
CA PRO A 26 15.53 -15.79 3.68
C PRO A 26 14.41 -15.28 4.59
N ARG A 27 13.55 -16.21 5.01
CA ARG A 27 12.43 -15.97 5.94
C ARG A 27 12.88 -16.26 7.37
N ASP A 28 13.52 -15.30 8.03
CA ASP A 28 13.74 -15.44 9.46
C ASP A 28 12.49 -14.99 10.26
N ALA A 29 12.32 -15.54 11.46
CA ALA A 29 11.16 -15.26 12.29
C ALA A 29 11.05 -13.77 12.67
N ARG A 30 12.20 -13.08 12.77
CA ARG A 30 12.29 -11.67 13.11
C ARG A 30 11.73 -10.78 11.99
N THR A 31 12.16 -10.98 10.75
CA THR A 31 11.66 -10.20 9.60
C THR A 31 10.16 -10.42 9.42
N LEU A 32 9.67 -11.64 9.60
CA LEU A 32 8.23 -11.92 9.54
C LEU A 32 7.45 -11.24 10.67
N ALA A 33 8.01 -11.15 11.88
CA ALA A 33 7.38 -10.41 12.97
C ALA A 33 7.33 -8.90 12.68
N GLN A 34 8.42 -8.33 12.15
CA GLN A 34 8.48 -6.92 11.75
C GLN A 34 7.51 -6.61 10.62
N ALA A 35 7.44 -7.45 9.59
CA ALA A 35 6.50 -7.29 8.48
C ALA A 35 5.04 -7.31 8.95
N ARG A 36 4.67 -8.24 9.84
CA ARG A 36 3.32 -8.27 10.43
C ARG A 36 2.99 -7.00 11.22
N ALA A 37 3.92 -6.56 12.07
CA ALA A 37 3.72 -5.34 12.85
C ALA A 37 3.62 -4.09 11.96
N ALA A 38 4.42 -4.00 10.90
CA ALA A 38 4.33 -2.93 9.90
C ALA A 38 2.98 -2.95 9.17
N VAL A 39 2.46 -4.13 8.81
CA VAL A 39 1.12 -4.29 8.21
C VAL A 39 0.02 -3.81 9.16
N ILE A 40 0.07 -4.21 10.43
CA ILE A 40 -0.90 -3.78 11.45
C ILE A 40 -0.89 -2.25 11.59
N GLN A 41 0.29 -1.66 11.70
CA GLN A 41 0.45 -0.21 11.80
C GLN A 41 -0.07 0.51 10.53
N ALA A 42 0.24 -0.03 9.34
CA ALA A 42 -0.23 0.53 8.08
C ALA A 42 -1.76 0.53 7.98
N PHE A 43 -2.40 -0.56 8.40
CA PHE A 43 -3.85 -0.69 8.38
C PHE A 43 -4.51 0.26 9.37
N GLY A 44 -3.96 0.37 10.59
CA GLY A 44 -4.41 1.34 11.58
C GLY A 44 -4.31 2.78 11.06
N GLN A 45 -3.14 3.20 10.56
CA GLN A 45 -2.95 4.54 10.00
C GLN A 45 -3.92 4.82 8.84
N THR A 46 -4.10 3.86 7.95
CA THR A 46 -5.04 3.99 6.82
C THR A 46 -6.47 4.20 7.31
N LEU A 47 -6.94 3.39 8.28
CA LEU A 47 -8.28 3.52 8.87
C LEU A 47 -8.46 4.89 9.54
N SER A 48 -7.49 5.33 10.34
CA SER A 48 -7.52 6.65 10.98
C SER A 48 -7.64 7.79 9.96
N GLY A 49 -6.88 7.71 8.86
CA GLY A 49 -6.87 8.72 7.81
C GLY A 49 -8.08 8.72 6.86
N THR A 50 -8.97 7.72 6.93
CA THR A 50 -10.22 7.73 6.14
C THR A 50 -11.10 8.94 6.44
N ARG A 51 -11.00 9.51 7.65
CA ARG A 51 -11.82 10.67 8.06
C ARG A 51 -11.24 12.01 7.65
N ALA A 52 -10.00 12.04 7.17
CA ALA A 52 -9.35 13.25 6.71
C ALA A 52 -10.16 13.90 5.59
N GLY A 53 -10.23 15.24 5.58
CA GLY A 53 -11.06 15.99 4.65
C GLY A 53 -10.74 15.67 3.18
N LEU A 54 -9.46 15.51 2.87
CA LEU A 54 -9.01 15.21 1.51
C LEU A 54 -9.35 13.78 1.08
N THR A 55 -9.18 12.78 1.94
CA THR A 55 -9.59 11.39 1.68
C THR A 55 -11.09 11.31 1.38
N LYS A 56 -11.91 12.00 2.18
CA LYS A 56 -13.36 12.08 1.95
C LYS A 56 -13.71 12.81 0.65
N ALA A 57 -13.05 13.92 0.37
CA ALA A 57 -13.26 14.67 -0.86
C ALA A 57 -12.95 13.79 -2.08
N LEU A 58 -11.83 13.06 -2.05
CA LEU A 58 -11.39 12.15 -3.11
C LEU A 58 -12.40 11.03 -3.35
N LEU A 59 -12.87 10.36 -2.28
CA LEU A 59 -13.89 9.29 -2.38
C LEU A 59 -15.23 9.78 -2.98
N ASN A 60 -15.59 11.03 -2.71
CA ASN A 60 -16.83 11.66 -3.19
C ASN A 60 -16.67 12.39 -4.53
N THR A 61 -15.45 12.45 -5.09
CA THR A 61 -15.20 13.12 -6.36
C THR A 61 -15.69 12.24 -7.51
N SER A 62 -16.53 12.81 -8.38
CA SER A 62 -17.03 12.10 -9.56
C SER A 62 -15.87 11.71 -10.48
N GLY A 63 -15.90 10.47 -10.98
CA GLY A 63 -14.85 9.92 -11.84
C GLY A 63 -13.68 9.27 -11.10
N VAL A 64 -13.59 9.38 -9.77
CA VAL A 64 -12.55 8.72 -8.97
C VAL A 64 -13.08 7.42 -8.37
N ALA A 65 -12.40 6.29 -8.62
CA ALA A 65 -12.77 4.97 -8.07
C ALA A 65 -14.24 4.59 -8.33
N MET A 66 -14.71 4.84 -9.56
CA MET A 66 -16.09 4.56 -10.00
C MET A 66 -16.23 3.21 -10.70
N ALA A 67 -15.13 2.64 -11.19
CA ALA A 67 -15.15 1.34 -11.85
C ALA A 67 -15.21 0.23 -10.80
N ASP A 68 -16.04 -0.78 -11.02
CA ASP A 68 -16.07 -1.95 -10.17
C ASP A 68 -14.74 -2.71 -10.25
N GLY A 69 -14.32 -3.30 -9.13
CA GLY A 69 -13.12 -4.13 -9.08
C GLY A 69 -13.02 -4.91 -7.78
N ALA A 70 -11.92 -5.64 -7.62
CA ALA A 70 -11.71 -6.52 -6.49
C ALA A 70 -11.20 -5.78 -5.25
N SER A 71 -10.47 -4.68 -5.40
CA SER A 71 -9.74 -4.05 -4.31
C SER A 71 -10.63 -3.14 -3.47
N LEU A 72 -10.55 -3.28 -2.14
CA LEU A 72 -11.36 -2.51 -1.21
C LEU A 72 -10.80 -1.09 -0.97
N VAL A 73 -11.69 -0.11 -0.92
CA VAL A 73 -11.40 1.19 -0.28
C VAL A 73 -11.65 1.06 1.23
N PHE A 74 -10.60 1.16 2.04
CA PHE A 74 -10.62 0.82 3.46
C PHE A 74 -11.65 1.65 4.24
N GLY A 75 -12.36 1.03 5.18
CA GLY A 75 -13.36 1.71 5.97
C GLY A 75 -14.64 2.07 5.19
N THR A 76 -14.88 1.41 4.06
CA THR A 76 -16.07 1.60 3.23
C THR A 76 -16.58 0.24 2.72
N GLU A 77 -17.71 0.24 2.02
CA GLU A 77 -18.18 -0.93 1.26
C GLU A 77 -17.75 -0.89 -0.22
N ARG A 78 -17.10 0.20 -0.66
CA ARG A 78 -16.74 0.41 -2.07
C ARG A 78 -15.54 -0.46 -2.45
N ARG A 79 -15.67 -1.17 -3.57
CA ARG A 79 -14.57 -1.87 -4.24
C ARG A 79 -14.34 -1.29 -5.64
N THR A 80 -13.10 -1.27 -6.07
CA THR A 80 -12.65 -0.69 -7.34
C THR A 80 -11.40 -1.44 -7.83
N SER A 81 -10.81 -1.02 -8.94
CA SER A 81 -9.50 -1.51 -9.39
C SER A 81 -8.39 -1.24 -8.35
N ALA A 82 -7.34 -2.05 -8.36
CA ALA A 82 -6.18 -1.89 -7.48
C ALA A 82 -5.52 -0.51 -7.60
N VAL A 83 -5.48 0.07 -8.81
CA VAL A 83 -4.92 1.40 -9.08
C VAL A 83 -5.74 2.50 -8.38
N ASP A 84 -7.07 2.43 -8.47
CA ASP A 84 -7.92 3.46 -7.87
C ASP A 84 -8.10 3.25 -6.35
N ALA A 85 -8.11 2.00 -5.88
CA ALA A 85 -8.08 1.70 -4.45
C ALA A 85 -6.77 2.21 -3.82
N THR A 86 -5.63 2.01 -4.50
CA THR A 86 -4.32 2.54 -4.13
C THR A 86 -4.37 4.05 -3.93
N LEU A 87 -4.91 4.81 -4.89
CA LEU A 87 -5.01 6.26 -4.79
C LEU A 87 -5.66 6.70 -3.47
N ILE A 88 -6.80 6.10 -3.12
CA ILE A 88 -7.55 6.50 -1.92
C ILE A 88 -6.90 5.97 -0.65
N ASN A 89 -6.53 4.69 -0.62
CA ASN A 89 -5.96 4.04 0.57
C ASN A 89 -4.58 4.61 0.91
N ALA A 90 -3.72 4.87 -0.07
CA ALA A 90 -2.42 5.49 0.17
C ALA A 90 -2.55 6.95 0.64
N THR A 91 -3.52 7.70 0.11
CA THR A 91 -3.85 9.03 0.66
C THR A 91 -4.35 8.95 2.11
N ALA A 92 -5.20 7.98 2.44
CA ALA A 92 -5.65 7.76 3.79
C ALA A 92 -4.49 7.36 4.73
N ALA A 93 -3.63 6.43 4.31
CA ALA A 93 -2.45 6.00 5.06
C ALA A 93 -1.53 7.16 5.42
N ALA A 94 -1.22 8.01 4.42
CA ALA A 94 -0.40 9.20 4.62
C ALA A 94 -1.08 10.26 5.50
N ALA A 95 -2.41 10.38 5.43
CA ALA A 95 -3.17 11.35 6.24
C ALA A 95 -3.37 10.91 7.70
N GLY A 96 -3.37 9.60 7.99
CA GLY A 96 -3.56 9.06 9.34
C GLY A 96 -2.26 8.76 10.08
N SER A 97 -1.11 9.18 9.53
CA SER A 97 0.19 9.06 10.18
C SER A 97 0.65 10.40 10.74
N GLU A 98 1.05 10.39 12.01
CA GLU A 98 1.66 11.55 12.68
C GLU A 98 3.15 11.73 12.28
N ALA A 99 3.77 10.68 11.71
CA ALA A 99 5.17 10.67 11.30
C ALA A 99 5.30 10.69 9.77
N SER A 100 6.15 11.58 9.25
CA SER A 100 6.34 11.76 7.80
C SER A 100 6.71 10.47 7.05
N HIS A 101 7.58 9.64 7.61
CA HIS A 101 8.01 8.37 6.99
C HIS A 101 7.04 7.21 7.25
N GLY A 102 6.38 7.20 8.42
CA GLY A 102 5.39 6.17 8.76
C GLY A 102 4.23 6.13 7.76
N GLY A 103 3.75 7.30 7.33
CA GLY A 103 2.68 7.40 6.35
C GLY A 103 3.05 6.87 4.96
N MET A 104 4.31 7.02 4.54
CA MET A 104 4.77 6.52 3.24
C MET A 104 4.96 5.00 3.25
N ASN A 105 5.50 4.46 4.34
CA ASN A 105 5.59 3.00 4.52
C ASN A 105 4.20 2.38 4.55
N ALA A 106 3.26 2.99 5.27
CA ALA A 106 1.87 2.55 5.30
C ALA A 106 1.22 2.59 3.91
N ALA A 107 1.43 3.68 3.17
CA ALA A 107 0.94 3.84 1.81
C ALA A 107 1.47 2.76 0.85
N CYS A 108 2.77 2.43 0.94
CA CYS A 108 3.37 1.31 0.20
C CYS A 108 2.68 -0.02 0.52
N ILE A 109 2.49 -0.32 1.81
CA ILE A 109 1.89 -1.59 2.26
C ILE A 109 0.45 -1.74 1.76
N VAL A 110 -0.38 -0.70 1.86
CA VAL A 110 -1.79 -0.78 1.41
C VAL A 110 -1.92 -0.77 -0.12
N THR A 111 -0.96 -0.17 -0.82
CA THR A 111 -0.85 -0.26 -2.29
C THR A 111 -0.61 -1.70 -2.73
N LEU A 112 0.40 -2.35 -2.13
CA LEU A 112 0.70 -3.76 -2.39
C LEU A 112 -0.49 -4.66 -2.04
N PHE A 113 -1.16 -4.39 -0.91
CA PHE A 113 -2.33 -5.15 -0.49
C PHE A 113 -3.47 -5.03 -1.52
N ALA A 114 -3.73 -3.84 -2.07
CA ALA A 114 -4.75 -3.65 -3.09
C ALA A 114 -4.47 -4.48 -4.35
N LEU A 115 -3.21 -4.54 -4.80
CA LEU A 115 -2.81 -5.40 -5.91
C LEU A 115 -2.97 -6.88 -5.58
N CYS A 116 -2.49 -7.31 -4.41
CA CYS A 116 -2.60 -8.69 -3.94
C CYS A 116 -4.06 -9.16 -3.84
N GLU A 117 -4.97 -8.29 -3.41
CA GLU A 117 -6.40 -8.56 -3.40
C GLU A 117 -6.96 -8.76 -4.83
N GLU A 118 -6.54 -7.93 -5.78
CA GLU A 118 -6.95 -8.06 -7.19
C GLU A 118 -6.38 -9.31 -7.86
N ARG A 119 -5.15 -9.69 -7.51
CA ARG A 119 -4.48 -10.91 -7.99
C ARG A 119 -4.83 -12.17 -7.18
N GLN A 120 -5.70 -12.04 -6.17
CA GLN A 120 -6.15 -13.14 -5.31
C GLN A 120 -5.00 -13.92 -4.65
N THR A 121 -3.95 -13.22 -4.24
CA THR A 121 -2.79 -13.86 -3.62
C THR A 121 -3.08 -14.28 -2.17
N THR A 122 -2.28 -15.21 -1.68
CA THR A 122 -2.23 -15.58 -0.26
C THR A 122 -1.54 -14.48 0.56
N GLY A 123 -1.76 -14.49 1.87
CA GLY A 123 -1.07 -13.59 2.78
C GLY A 123 0.42 -13.90 2.92
N GLN A 124 0.83 -15.15 2.67
CA GLN A 124 2.26 -15.51 2.60
C GLN A 124 2.94 -14.85 1.40
N GLU A 125 2.34 -14.94 0.20
CA GLU A 125 2.86 -14.29 -1.01
C GLU A 125 2.92 -12.77 -0.86
N PHE A 126 1.92 -12.17 -0.21
CA PHE A 126 1.92 -10.75 0.13
C PHE A 126 3.08 -10.36 1.04
N LEU A 127 3.33 -11.11 2.12
CA LEU A 127 4.46 -10.84 3.02
C LEU A 127 5.81 -11.05 2.33
N ASP A 128 5.93 -12.08 1.50
CA ASP A 128 7.16 -12.34 0.73
C ASP A 128 7.47 -11.18 -0.22
N ALA A 129 6.46 -10.69 -0.95
CA ALA A 129 6.60 -9.54 -1.82
C ALA A 129 6.96 -8.27 -1.04
N LEU A 130 6.32 -8.04 0.12
CA LEU A 130 6.61 -6.90 0.98
C LEU A 130 8.05 -6.90 1.50
N ILE A 131 8.55 -8.06 1.95
CA ILE A 131 9.92 -8.21 2.44
C ILE A 131 10.93 -8.01 1.29
N SER A 132 10.63 -8.50 0.09
CA SER A 132 11.45 -8.26 -1.09
C SER A 132 11.53 -6.77 -1.43
N GLY A 133 10.38 -6.09 -1.48
CA GLY A 133 10.31 -4.65 -1.73
C GLY A 133 11.01 -3.80 -0.66
N ALA A 134 10.90 -4.18 0.61
CA ALA A 134 11.60 -3.51 1.71
C ALA A 134 13.12 -3.51 1.51
N LYS A 135 13.70 -4.65 1.11
CA LYS A 135 15.13 -4.74 0.84
C LYS A 135 15.53 -3.96 -0.39
N ALA A 136 14.73 -4.04 -1.46
CA ALA A 136 14.94 -3.24 -2.66
C ALA A 136 14.98 -1.74 -2.32
N SER A 137 14.08 -1.25 -1.46
CA SER A 137 14.05 0.16 -1.04
C SER A 137 15.36 0.64 -0.39
N VAL A 138 15.98 -0.20 0.44
CA VAL A 138 17.25 0.09 1.12
C VAL A 138 18.40 0.10 0.12
N SER A 139 18.42 -0.82 -0.85
CA SER A 139 19.42 -0.85 -1.93
C SER A 139 19.29 0.34 -2.88
N LEU A 140 18.07 0.83 -3.08
CA LEU A 140 17.74 1.92 -4.01
C LEU A 140 18.03 3.31 -3.42
N ALA A 141 17.96 3.46 -2.09
CA ALA A 141 18.11 4.75 -1.42
C ALA A 141 19.44 5.50 -1.73
N PRO A 142 20.62 4.85 -1.76
CA PRO A 142 21.87 5.53 -2.13
C PRO A 142 21.97 5.86 -3.62
N ALA A 143 21.36 5.03 -4.46
CA ALA A 143 21.46 5.11 -5.91
C ALA A 143 20.54 6.20 -6.50
N LEU A 144 19.56 6.64 -5.70
CA LEU A 144 18.52 7.59 -6.07
C LEU A 144 18.43 8.75 -5.09
N SER A 145 19.56 9.12 -4.46
CA SER A 145 19.67 10.42 -3.78
C SER A 145 19.61 11.56 -4.81
N LEU A 146 18.45 11.69 -5.46
CA LEU A 146 17.94 12.88 -6.11
C LEU A 146 17.67 13.86 -4.98
N ALA A 147 18.40 14.97 -4.97
CA ALA A 147 18.34 15.95 -3.90
C ALA A 147 16.88 16.39 -3.64
N GLY A 148 16.27 15.91 -2.55
CA GLY A 148 14.97 16.37 -2.05
C GLY A 148 13.77 15.42 -2.21
N ASP A 149 13.91 14.21 -2.77
CA ASP A 149 12.76 13.30 -2.94
C ASP A 149 12.40 12.56 -1.62
N GLN A 150 11.33 13.04 -1.00
CA GLN A 150 10.76 12.49 0.23
C GLN A 150 10.00 11.15 0.04
N PHE A 151 9.70 10.75 -1.21
CA PHE A 151 8.87 9.60 -1.55
C PHE A 151 9.65 8.40 -2.11
N GLY A 152 10.82 8.66 -2.71
CA GLY A 152 11.58 7.73 -3.56
C GLY A 152 11.74 6.30 -3.02
N PRO A 153 12.30 6.08 -1.81
CA PRO A 153 12.59 4.72 -1.35
C PRO A 153 11.33 3.87 -1.11
N ALA A 154 10.30 4.42 -0.45
CA ALA A 154 9.08 3.69 -0.16
C ALA A 154 8.26 3.43 -1.43
N LEU A 155 8.20 4.41 -2.33
CA LEU A 155 7.52 4.27 -3.62
C LEU A 155 8.14 3.15 -4.45
N LEU A 156 9.46 3.17 -4.61
CA LEU A 156 10.16 2.17 -5.42
C LEU A 156 10.21 0.81 -4.76
N GLY A 157 10.29 0.75 -3.41
CA GLY A 157 10.09 -0.50 -2.67
C GLY A 157 8.71 -1.10 -2.91
N GLY A 158 7.67 -0.27 -2.93
CA GLY A 158 6.31 -0.70 -3.26
C GLY A 158 6.15 -1.19 -4.69
N VAL A 159 6.75 -0.49 -5.66
CA VAL A 159 6.78 -0.93 -7.06
C VAL A 159 7.57 -2.22 -7.22
N ALA A 160 8.73 -2.35 -6.59
CA ALA A 160 9.51 -3.59 -6.57
C ALA A 160 8.68 -4.76 -6.03
N ALA A 161 7.99 -4.57 -4.90
CA ALA A 161 7.07 -5.58 -4.35
C ALA A 161 5.93 -5.93 -5.33
N ALA A 162 5.33 -4.92 -5.97
CA ALA A 162 4.28 -5.13 -6.97
C ALA A 162 4.78 -5.95 -8.16
N THR A 163 5.96 -5.62 -8.70
CA THR A 163 6.54 -6.38 -9.82
C THR A 163 6.87 -7.83 -9.45
N HIS A 164 7.20 -8.10 -8.17
CA HIS A 164 7.37 -9.46 -7.66
C HIS A 164 6.03 -10.22 -7.64
N VAL A 165 4.93 -9.60 -7.18
CA VAL A 165 3.58 -10.20 -7.24
C VAL A 165 3.15 -10.50 -8.67
N LEU A 166 3.49 -9.62 -9.61
CA LEU A 166 3.18 -9.78 -11.03
C LEU A 166 4.10 -10.78 -11.75
N GLY A 167 5.17 -11.27 -11.12
CA GLY A 167 6.11 -12.21 -11.72
C GLY A 167 6.85 -11.64 -12.94
N LEU A 168 7.17 -10.34 -12.92
CA LEU A 168 7.75 -9.67 -14.08
C LEU A 168 9.20 -10.12 -14.36
N SER A 169 9.56 -10.13 -15.64
CA SER A 169 10.95 -10.34 -16.07
C SER A 169 11.82 -9.10 -15.80
N ARG A 170 13.14 -9.30 -15.80
CA ARG A 170 14.12 -8.23 -15.59
C ARG A 170 13.89 -6.95 -16.41
N PRO A 171 13.67 -6.99 -17.74
CA PRO A 171 13.43 -5.76 -18.53
C PRO A 171 12.12 -5.08 -18.14
N LYS A 172 11.08 -5.84 -17.78
CA LYS A 172 9.80 -5.29 -17.34
C LYS A 172 9.92 -4.60 -15.97
N ILE A 173 10.67 -5.19 -15.04
CA ILE A 173 10.95 -4.56 -13.74
C ILE A 173 11.71 -3.24 -13.95
N ALA A 174 12.75 -3.24 -14.78
CA ALA A 174 13.54 -2.04 -15.06
C ALA A 174 12.68 -0.93 -15.69
N ALA A 175 11.84 -1.25 -16.68
CA ALA A 175 10.91 -0.30 -17.29
C ALA A 175 9.90 0.25 -16.27
N ALA A 176 9.34 -0.59 -15.39
CA ALA A 176 8.41 -0.16 -14.35
C ALA A 176 9.06 0.83 -13.38
N LEU A 177 10.30 0.57 -12.94
CA LEU A 177 11.04 1.47 -12.05
C LEU A 177 11.36 2.81 -12.72
N LEU A 178 11.77 2.80 -13.99
CA LEU A 178 12.03 4.02 -14.77
C LEU A 178 10.76 4.86 -14.92
N MET A 179 9.66 4.27 -15.39
CA MET A 179 8.37 4.95 -15.51
C MET A 179 7.90 5.53 -14.17
N THR A 180 8.14 4.82 -13.07
CA THR A 180 7.81 5.31 -11.72
C THR A 180 8.62 6.54 -11.36
N GLY A 181 9.94 6.53 -11.61
CA GLY A 181 10.81 7.68 -11.35
C GLY A 181 10.39 8.92 -12.14
N MET A 182 9.92 8.75 -13.38
CA MET A 182 9.45 9.85 -14.22
C MET A 182 8.09 10.41 -13.79
N ALA A 183 7.21 9.56 -13.24
CA ALA A 183 5.87 9.93 -12.83
C ALA A 183 5.80 10.49 -11.40
N ASN A 184 6.91 10.47 -10.65
CA ASN A 184 6.92 10.96 -9.28
C ASN A 184 6.77 12.48 -9.25
N VAL A 185 5.88 12.95 -8.39
CA VAL A 185 5.64 14.39 -8.20
C VAL A 185 6.60 14.88 -7.12
N ASP A 186 7.77 15.37 -7.54
CA ASP A 186 8.68 16.05 -6.64
C ASP A 186 8.10 17.42 -6.27
N SER A 187 7.85 17.63 -4.97
CA SER A 187 7.50 18.95 -4.46
C SER A 187 8.23 19.23 -3.15
N PRO A 188 9.03 20.31 -3.06
CA PRO A 188 9.60 20.74 -1.80
C PRO A 188 8.47 21.24 -0.89
N ALA A 189 8.23 20.49 0.19
CA ALA A 189 7.56 20.92 1.42
C ALA A 189 6.15 21.55 1.31
N THR A 190 5.14 20.76 1.71
CA THR A 190 4.08 21.24 2.62
C THR A 190 3.70 20.10 3.58
N GLN A 191 3.61 20.38 4.88
CA GLN A 191 2.96 19.45 5.81
C GLN A 191 1.43 19.58 5.68
N GLY A 192 0.70 18.47 5.77
CA GLY A 192 -0.77 18.44 5.73
C GLY A 192 -1.37 17.87 4.44
N GLY A 193 -2.65 18.18 4.18
CA GLY A 193 -3.49 17.55 3.15
C GLY A 193 -2.82 17.33 1.78
N PRO A 194 -2.17 18.33 1.16
CA PRO A 194 -1.54 18.17 -0.15
C PRO A 194 -0.52 17.02 -0.20
N LYS A 195 0.25 16.78 0.89
CA LYS A 195 1.23 15.69 0.96
C LYS A 195 0.59 14.32 0.92
N SER A 196 -0.55 14.14 1.57
CA SER A 196 -1.29 12.87 1.57
C SER A 196 -1.85 12.56 0.18
N LEU A 197 -2.32 13.57 -0.56
CA LEU A 197 -2.73 13.37 -1.96
C LEU A 197 -1.55 13.06 -2.87
N MET A 198 -0.43 13.76 -2.72
CA MET A 198 0.79 13.46 -3.48
C MET A 198 1.24 12.02 -3.26
N ALA A 199 1.24 11.53 -2.02
CA ALA A 199 1.52 10.12 -1.74
C ALA A 199 0.56 9.18 -2.50
N GLY A 200 -0.74 9.45 -2.47
CA GLY A 200 -1.74 8.69 -3.22
C GLY A 200 -1.48 8.69 -4.73
N LEU A 201 -1.16 9.83 -5.31
CA LEU A 201 -0.86 9.98 -6.74
C LEU A 201 0.45 9.28 -7.13
N SER A 202 1.50 9.38 -6.32
CA SER A 202 2.78 8.71 -6.55
C SER A 202 2.61 7.19 -6.52
N PHE A 203 1.98 6.64 -5.47
CA PHE A 203 1.76 5.19 -5.39
C PHE A 203 0.80 4.68 -6.48
N ARG A 204 -0.24 5.44 -6.83
CA ARG A 204 -1.10 5.14 -7.97
C ARG A 204 -0.31 5.04 -9.27
N SER A 205 0.56 6.02 -9.52
CA SER A 205 1.36 6.08 -10.74
C SER A 205 2.40 4.97 -10.79
N GLY A 206 3.04 4.65 -9.66
CA GLY A 206 3.97 3.53 -9.56
C GLY A 206 3.30 2.17 -9.80
N LEU A 207 2.11 1.94 -9.21
CA LEU A 207 1.36 0.72 -9.47
C LEU A 207 0.91 0.62 -10.93
N LEU A 208 0.45 1.74 -11.52
CA LEU A 208 0.11 1.78 -12.94
C LEU A 208 1.33 1.48 -13.83
N ALA A 209 2.52 2.00 -13.50
CA ALA A 209 3.75 1.70 -14.22
C ALA A 209 4.08 0.20 -14.20
N ALA A 210 3.92 -0.48 -13.06
CA ALA A 210 4.11 -1.93 -12.96
C ALA A 210 3.12 -2.71 -13.86
N LEU A 211 1.85 -2.31 -13.87
CA LEU A 211 0.81 -2.93 -14.72
C LEU A 211 1.01 -2.64 -16.21
N LEU A 212 1.52 -1.46 -16.57
CA LEU A 212 1.89 -1.15 -17.95
C LEU A 212 3.07 -2.01 -18.41
N ALA A 213 4.11 -2.13 -17.58
CA ALA A 213 5.23 -3.01 -17.89
C ALA A 213 4.81 -4.48 -18.02
N GLU A 214 3.85 -4.94 -17.21
CA GLU A 214 3.23 -6.25 -17.35
C GLU A 214 2.59 -6.43 -18.74
N ALA A 215 1.80 -5.44 -19.19
CA ALA A 215 1.07 -5.47 -20.45
C ALA A 215 1.94 -5.30 -21.71
N MET A 216 3.09 -4.65 -21.58
CA MET A 216 4.04 -4.44 -22.68
C MET A 216 4.82 -5.73 -23.02
N ASP A 217 5.31 -5.83 -24.25
CA ASP A 217 6.34 -6.82 -24.60
C ASP A 217 7.74 -6.37 -24.15
N GLU A 218 8.70 -7.30 -24.14
CA GLU A 218 10.06 -7.02 -23.65
C GLU A 218 10.83 -6.07 -24.57
N ALA A 219 10.53 -6.05 -25.87
CA ALA A 219 11.16 -5.13 -26.82
C ALA A 219 10.76 -3.68 -26.53
N SER A 220 9.47 -3.44 -26.31
CA SER A 220 8.93 -2.13 -25.92
C SER A 220 9.49 -1.69 -24.56
N CYS A 221 9.68 -2.62 -23.62
CA CYS A 221 10.34 -2.30 -22.34
C CYS A 221 11.81 -1.91 -22.55
N ALA A 222 12.53 -2.60 -23.44
CA ALA A 222 13.92 -2.26 -23.77
C ALA A 222 14.03 -0.89 -24.46
N GLU A 223 13.05 -0.50 -25.28
CA GLU A 223 12.99 0.85 -25.87
C GLU A 223 12.84 1.94 -24.80
N VAL A 224 11.95 1.75 -23.81
CA VAL A 224 11.80 2.68 -22.67
C VAL A 224 13.10 2.79 -21.86
N ILE A 225 13.82 1.68 -21.67
CA ILE A 225 15.12 1.70 -20.99
C ILE A 225 16.17 2.43 -21.84
N GLY A 226 16.17 2.18 -23.15
CA GLY A 226 17.15 2.72 -24.10
C GLY A 226 17.00 4.21 -24.38
N SER A 227 15.78 4.75 -24.41
CA SER A 227 15.56 6.18 -24.63
C SER A 227 15.99 7.04 -23.43
N GLU A 228 15.86 6.50 -22.21
CA GLU A 228 16.06 7.26 -20.97
C GLU A 228 17.38 6.93 -20.24
N GLY A 229 18.06 5.84 -20.60
CA GLY A 229 19.38 5.50 -20.05
C GLY A 229 20.46 6.56 -20.31
N GLU A 230 20.28 7.41 -21.32
CA GLU A 230 21.14 8.58 -21.58
C GLU A 230 20.73 9.85 -20.80
N ALA A 231 19.49 9.94 -20.30
CA ALA A 231 18.95 11.14 -19.67
C ALA A 231 19.23 11.22 -18.16
N ILE A 232 19.41 10.08 -17.48
CA ILE A 232 19.68 10.02 -16.03
C ILE A 232 21.19 10.13 -15.79
N SER A 233 21.75 11.32 -16.00
CA SER A 233 23.11 11.64 -15.52
C SER A 233 23.10 11.86 -14.00
N PRO A 234 23.99 11.22 -13.23
CA PRO A 234 24.09 11.47 -11.80
C PRO A 234 24.60 12.90 -11.57
N GLN A 235 23.73 13.80 -11.11
CA GLN A 235 24.21 15.02 -10.50
C GLN A 235 24.90 14.67 -9.19
N ALA A 236 26.14 15.11 -9.04
CA ALA A 236 26.94 14.91 -7.83
C ALA A 236 26.20 15.49 -6.62
N ALA A 237 25.68 14.63 -5.77
CA ALA A 237 25.12 15.03 -4.49
C ALA A 237 26.27 15.48 -3.58
N ASP A 238 26.29 16.77 -3.24
CA ASP A 238 27.17 17.30 -2.20
C ASP A 238 26.84 16.60 -0.88
N SER A 239 27.83 15.88 -0.36
CA SER A 239 27.72 15.05 0.82
C SER A 239 27.66 15.89 2.09
N SER A 240 26.48 16.35 2.48
CA SER A 240 26.20 16.65 3.89
C SER A 240 25.54 15.43 4.53
N ALA A 241 26.36 14.60 5.18
CA ALA A 241 25.96 13.42 5.92
C ALA A 241 25.00 13.80 7.07
N SER A 242 23.69 13.58 6.88
CA SER A 242 22.71 13.60 8.00
C SER A 242 21.41 12.78 7.81
N GLU A 243 21.27 11.92 6.80
CA GLU A 243 19.98 11.20 6.57
C GLU A 243 20.11 9.67 6.35
N ALA A 244 21.18 9.04 6.85
CA ALA A 244 21.31 7.58 6.83
C ALA A 244 20.43 6.84 7.88
N ALA A 245 19.42 7.50 8.46
CA ALA A 245 18.69 7.00 9.63
C ALA A 245 17.19 6.66 9.42
N ALA A 246 16.59 6.79 8.22
CA ALA A 246 15.12 6.91 8.16
C ALA A 246 14.33 6.03 7.16
N PHE A 247 14.94 5.10 6.43
CA PHE A 247 14.19 4.28 5.45
C PHE A 247 14.38 2.78 5.66
N ASP A 248 13.61 2.25 6.60
CA ASP A 248 13.33 0.83 6.70
C ASP A 248 11.80 0.67 6.57
N LEU A 249 11.35 0.10 5.45
CA LEU A 249 9.93 -0.12 5.15
C LEU A 249 9.25 -0.95 6.26
N LEU A 250 10.04 -1.81 6.93
CA LEU A 250 9.59 -2.68 8.01
C LEU A 250 9.88 -2.10 9.40
N ALA A 251 10.53 -0.92 9.49
CA ALA A 251 10.74 -0.27 10.78
C ALA A 251 9.42 0.23 11.33
N VAL A 252 8.97 -0.45 12.37
CA VAL A 252 7.79 -0.08 13.14
C VAL A 252 8.20 0.97 14.16
N GLN A 253 7.76 2.21 13.96
CA GLN A 253 7.96 3.27 14.93
C GLN A 253 6.82 3.21 15.95
N LEU A 254 7.04 2.53 17.08
CA LEU A 254 6.15 2.62 18.24
C LEU A 254 6.70 3.63 19.25
N PRO A 255 5.83 4.45 19.88
CA PRO A 255 6.17 5.14 21.11
C PRO A 255 6.68 4.13 22.16
N PRO A 256 7.65 4.49 23.03
CA PRO A 256 8.25 3.58 24.00
C PRO A 256 7.28 2.89 24.97
N GLU A 257 6.05 3.42 25.12
CA GLU A 257 5.03 2.94 26.06
C GLU A 257 3.78 2.36 25.37
N ALA A 258 3.70 2.36 24.04
CA ALA A 258 2.49 1.93 23.33
C ALA A 258 2.55 0.44 22.96
N ASP A 259 1.53 -0.32 23.33
CA ASP A 259 1.29 -1.65 22.74
C ASP A 259 0.78 -1.48 21.30
N LEU A 260 1.18 -2.38 20.41
CA LEU A 260 0.73 -2.44 19.02
C LEU A 260 -0.80 -2.59 18.96
N TRP A 261 -1.38 -3.35 19.90
CA TRP A 261 -2.83 -3.45 20.09
C TRP A 261 -3.45 -2.09 20.39
N ASP A 262 -2.98 -1.38 21.42
CA ASP A 262 -3.56 -0.09 21.85
C ASP A 262 -3.51 0.96 20.74
N GLN A 263 -2.40 1.00 19.99
CA GLN A 263 -2.26 1.90 18.85
C GLN A 263 -3.26 1.53 17.75
N PHE A 264 -3.35 0.26 17.39
CA PHE A 264 -4.26 -0.23 16.36
C PHE A 264 -5.72 0.00 16.75
N GLU A 265 -6.13 -0.35 17.98
CA GLU A 265 -7.49 -0.15 18.49
C GLU A 265 -7.88 1.32 18.45
N ARG A 266 -6.99 2.22 18.90
CA ARG A 266 -7.22 3.67 18.85
C ARG A 266 -7.44 4.17 17.44
N GLN A 267 -6.66 3.68 16.47
CA GLN A 267 -6.77 4.10 15.07
C GLN A 267 -7.99 3.48 14.36
N ALA A 268 -8.27 2.21 14.62
CA ALA A 268 -9.35 1.46 13.97
C ALA A 268 -10.74 1.87 14.51
N SER A 269 -10.87 2.18 15.81
CA SER A 269 -12.14 2.57 16.46
C SER A 269 -12.74 3.88 15.93
N VAL A 270 -11.95 4.64 15.18
CA VAL A 270 -12.39 5.84 14.47
C VAL A 270 -13.40 5.52 13.36
N VAL A 271 -13.40 4.28 12.87
CA VAL A 271 -14.13 3.82 11.68
C VAL A 271 -14.88 2.51 11.92
N LEU A 272 -14.21 1.51 12.50
CA LEU A 272 -14.74 0.16 12.67
C LEU A 272 -15.54 0.02 13.96
N GLN A 273 -16.51 -0.90 13.96
CA GLN A 273 -17.23 -1.27 15.17
C GLN A 273 -16.32 -2.09 16.09
N ARG A 274 -16.56 -2.00 17.41
CA ARG A 274 -15.71 -2.65 18.43
C ARG A 274 -15.60 -4.17 18.26
N ASP A 275 -16.65 -4.81 17.76
CA ASP A 275 -16.70 -6.25 17.47
C ASP A 275 -15.89 -6.64 16.21
N GLN A 276 -15.51 -5.69 15.35
CA GLN A 276 -14.69 -5.93 14.16
C GLN A 276 -13.18 -5.75 14.43
N ILE A 277 -12.80 -4.95 15.43
CA ILE A 277 -11.40 -4.56 15.67
C ILE A 277 -10.55 -5.76 16.10
N ALA A 278 -10.97 -6.51 17.12
CA ALA A 278 -10.21 -7.66 17.62
C ALA A 278 -10.04 -8.76 16.56
N PRO A 279 -11.10 -9.22 15.85
CA PRO A 279 -10.94 -10.20 14.77
C PRO A 279 -10.02 -9.73 13.65
N LEU A 280 -10.06 -8.44 13.30
CA LEU A 280 -9.16 -7.88 12.30
C LEU A 280 -7.70 -7.93 12.78
N PHE A 281 -7.41 -7.50 14.00
CA PHE A 281 -6.06 -7.52 14.56
C PHE A 281 -5.48 -8.95 14.60
N GLU A 282 -6.22 -9.91 15.16
CA GLU A 282 -5.81 -11.32 15.23
C GLU A 282 -5.54 -11.89 13.83
N ARG A 283 -6.36 -11.48 12.85
CA ARG A 283 -6.18 -11.89 11.45
C ARG A 283 -4.92 -11.29 10.83
N LEU A 284 -4.56 -10.06 11.18
CA LEU A 284 -3.32 -9.41 10.73
C LEU A 284 -2.08 -10.02 11.40
N GLU A 285 -2.17 -10.41 12.68
CA GLU A 285 -1.09 -11.14 13.37
C GLU A 285 -0.81 -12.52 12.77
N THR A 286 -1.80 -13.09 12.10
CA THR A 286 -1.73 -14.40 11.42
C THR A 286 -1.86 -14.28 9.91
N ILE A 287 -1.54 -13.10 9.34
CA ILE A 287 -1.76 -12.82 7.92
C ILE A 287 -1.00 -13.79 7.01
N ASP A 288 0.17 -14.29 7.43
CA ASP A 288 0.95 -15.31 6.73
C ASP A 288 0.17 -16.61 6.48
N LYS A 289 -0.83 -16.91 7.31
CA LYS A 289 -1.66 -18.13 7.23
C LYS A 289 -2.94 -17.92 6.41
N VAL A 290 -3.16 -16.72 5.87
CA VAL A 290 -4.36 -16.37 5.13
C VAL A 290 -4.27 -16.91 3.71
N LYS A 291 -5.21 -17.75 3.32
CA LYS A 291 -5.30 -18.29 1.96
C LYS A 291 -5.93 -17.34 0.93
N ASP A 292 -6.76 -16.43 1.40
CA ASP A 292 -7.48 -15.45 0.58
C ASP A 292 -7.48 -14.10 1.31
N LEU A 293 -6.74 -13.13 0.78
CA LEU A 293 -6.64 -11.79 1.36
C LEU A 293 -7.96 -11.01 1.33
N ALA A 294 -8.90 -11.36 0.45
CA ALA A 294 -10.24 -10.77 0.47
C ALA A 294 -11.01 -11.11 1.76
N THR A 295 -10.59 -12.13 2.53
CA THR A 295 -11.13 -12.39 3.87
C THR A 295 -10.71 -11.35 4.90
N VAL A 296 -9.49 -10.79 4.76
CA VAL A 296 -8.99 -9.71 5.61
C VAL A 296 -9.70 -8.40 5.27
N SER A 297 -9.82 -8.08 3.99
CA SER A 297 -10.49 -6.84 3.57
C SER A 297 -11.97 -6.79 3.96
N ARG A 298 -12.67 -7.92 3.97
CA ARG A 298 -14.04 -8.00 4.49
C ARG A 298 -14.18 -7.53 5.94
N LEU A 299 -13.14 -7.67 6.77
CA LEU A 299 -13.12 -7.17 8.15
C LEU A 299 -12.87 -5.64 8.23
N LEU A 300 -12.29 -5.05 7.18
CA LEU A 300 -12.08 -3.61 7.04
C LEU A 300 -13.32 -2.85 6.51
N GLN A 301 -14.34 -3.58 6.04
CA GLN A 301 -15.58 -2.97 5.60
C GLN A 301 -16.32 -2.43 6.81
N THR A 302 -16.60 -1.13 6.80
CA THR A 302 -17.66 -0.61 7.65
C THR A 302 -18.94 -1.23 7.14
N ARG A 303 -19.56 -2.11 7.94
CA ARG A 303 -20.97 -2.43 7.69
C ARG A 303 -21.69 -1.10 7.80
N GLY A 304 -22.11 -0.55 6.66
CA GLY A 304 -22.98 0.60 6.62
C GLY A 304 -24.09 0.30 7.61
N ALA A 305 -24.38 1.26 8.51
CA ALA A 305 -25.37 1.12 9.56
C ALA A 305 -26.47 0.20 9.06
N GLN A 306 -26.49 -1.06 9.54
CA GLN A 306 -27.52 -2.01 9.15
C GLN A 306 -28.80 -1.21 9.27
N ALA A 307 -29.52 -1.01 8.16
CA ALA A 307 -30.81 -0.35 8.17
C ALA A 307 -31.53 -0.93 9.38
N ALA A 308 -31.77 -0.07 10.39
CA ALA A 308 -32.12 -0.49 11.73
C ALA A 308 -33.10 -1.66 11.61
N PRO A 309 -32.83 -2.83 12.23
CA PRO A 309 -33.60 -4.05 11.97
C PRO A 309 -35.06 -3.64 11.95
N LYS A 310 -35.73 -3.82 10.79
CA LYS A 310 -37.10 -3.31 10.54
C LYS A 310 -37.85 -3.50 11.84
N LYS A 311 -38.14 -2.36 12.52
CA LYS A 311 -38.70 -2.38 13.87
C LYS A 311 -39.84 -3.39 13.80
N VAL A 312 -39.71 -4.50 14.51
CA VAL A 312 -40.76 -5.51 14.55
C VAL A 312 -41.91 -4.78 15.24
N VAL A 313 -42.81 -4.24 14.41
CA VAL A 313 -44.05 -3.66 14.87
C VAL A 313 -44.85 -4.86 15.32
N PHE A 314 -44.74 -5.20 16.60
CA PHE A 314 -45.75 -6.02 17.24
C PHE A 314 -47.07 -5.29 17.00
N ALA A 315 -48.01 -5.99 16.35
CA ALA A 315 -49.37 -5.50 16.19
C ALA A 315 -49.85 -4.99 17.56
N ALA A 316 -50.51 -3.82 17.57
CA ALA A 316 -51.10 -3.30 18.78
C ALA A 316 -51.96 -4.40 19.42
N ARG A 317 -51.73 -4.64 20.71
CA ARG A 317 -52.47 -5.65 21.47
C ARG A 317 -53.93 -5.21 21.54
N GLY A 318 -54.77 -5.72 20.63
CA GLY A 318 -56.22 -5.61 20.76
C GLY A 318 -57.04 -5.32 19.51
N THR A 319 -56.86 -6.03 18.39
CA THR A 319 -57.92 -6.17 17.35
C THR A 319 -57.78 -7.47 16.56
N HIS A 320 -57.60 -8.60 17.23
CA HIS A 320 -57.96 -9.89 16.65
C HIS A 320 -58.62 -10.70 17.75
N GLU A 321 -59.93 -10.89 17.64
CA GLU A 321 -60.62 -11.99 18.30
C GLU A 321 -59.90 -13.28 17.87
N PRO A 322 -59.49 -14.14 18.82
CA PRO A 322 -59.01 -15.45 18.45
C PRO A 322 -60.17 -16.23 17.83
N GLU A 323 -59.99 -16.72 16.59
CA GLU A 323 -60.87 -17.74 16.04
C GLU A 323 -60.88 -18.92 17.00
N GLU A 324 -62.07 -19.22 17.53
CA GLU A 324 -62.32 -20.35 18.41
C GLU A 324 -61.92 -21.65 17.70
N THR A 325 -60.77 -22.20 18.07
CA THR A 325 -60.44 -23.58 17.69
C THR A 325 -61.35 -24.49 18.50
N THR A 326 -62.37 -25.00 17.80
CA THR A 326 -63.29 -26.02 18.28
C THR A 326 -62.50 -27.27 18.63
N TRP A 327 -62.29 -27.50 19.93
CA TRP A 327 -61.81 -28.77 20.44
C TRP A 327 -62.96 -29.78 20.36
N VAL A 328 -62.77 -30.82 19.54
CA VAL A 328 -63.68 -31.97 19.47
C VAL A 328 -63.24 -32.98 20.54
N PRO A 329 -64.17 -33.53 21.35
CA PRO A 329 -63.87 -34.44 22.47
C PRO A 329 -63.34 -35.81 22.05
#